data_AF-A0A7C0UEB3-F1
#
_entry.id   AF-A0A7C0UEB3-F1
#
_cell.length_a   1.000
_cell.length_b   1.000
_cell.length_c   1.000
_cell.angle_alpha   90.00
_cell.angle_beta   90.00
_cell.angle_gamma   90.00
#
_symmetry.space_group_name_H-M   'P 1'
#
loop_
_entity.id
_entity.type
_entity.pdbx_description
1 polymer ?
#
loop_
_entity_poly.entity_id
_entity_poly.type
_entity_poly.pdbx_seq_one_letter_code
_entity_poly.pdbx_strand_id
1 'polypeptide(L)'
;MNILTVNTGSSSVRLALFVKSGMELKQKAVCCYGVNEDTPERLLRKFLMDDTRQVNLVSHRVVHGGTRFTDPCVINDEVEEEIGRLSLLAPLHNPLALKWIRACRAVIGNGAQQIAVFDTAFYARLPQIARLYALPKDLCVKHG
;
A
#
# COMPACT_ATOMS: atom_id res chain seq x y z
N MET A 1 -13.93 10.40 -10.88
CA MET A 1 -13.10 10.29 -9.66
C MET A 1 -11.72 9.81 -10.06
N ASN A 2 -10.67 10.49 -9.60
CA ASN A 2 -9.28 10.15 -9.91
C ASN A 2 -8.69 9.31 -8.78
N ILE A 3 -8.11 8.16 -9.16
CA ILE A 3 -7.56 7.17 -8.24
C ILE A 3 -6.08 6.98 -8.57
N LEU A 4 -5.20 7.33 -7.64
CA LEU A 4 -3.79 7.03 -7.73
C LEU A 4 -3.54 5.66 -7.08
N THR A 5 -2.86 4.75 -7.78
CA THR A 5 -2.38 3.50 -7.20
C THR A 5 -0.87 3.58 -7.02
N VAL A 6 -0.40 3.18 -5.85
CA VAL A 6 1.02 3.12 -5.49
C VAL A 6 1.39 1.68 -5.18
N ASN A 7 2.20 1.07 -6.02
CA ASN A 7 2.71 -0.29 -5.83
C ASN A 7 4.22 -0.26 -5.64
N THR A 8 4.65 -0.46 -4.40
CA THR A 8 6.06 -0.51 -4.04
C THR A 8 6.56 -1.96 -4.01
N GLY A 9 7.49 -2.29 -4.91
CA GLY A 9 8.29 -3.49 -4.83
C GLY A 9 9.61 -3.25 -4.09
N SER A 10 10.48 -4.26 -4.08
CA SER A 10 11.80 -4.20 -3.43
C SER A 10 12.79 -3.28 -4.17
N SER A 11 12.68 -3.16 -5.50
CA SER A 11 13.62 -2.41 -6.34
C SER A 11 12.97 -1.25 -7.10
N SER A 12 11.65 -1.26 -7.23
CA SER A 12 10.90 -0.28 -8.01
C SER A 12 9.58 0.10 -7.35
N VAL A 13 9.05 1.24 -7.77
CA VAL A 13 7.71 1.70 -7.46
C VAL A 13 6.97 2.01 -8.74
N ARG A 14 5.76 1.46 -8.87
CA ARG A 14 4.84 1.74 -9.96
C ARG A 14 3.75 2.68 -9.47
N LEU A 15 3.66 3.83 -10.11
CA LEU A 15 2.57 4.78 -9.96
C LEU A 15 1.65 4.66 -11.16
N ALA A 16 0.34 4.61 -10.93
CA ALA A 16 -0.64 4.67 -12.01
C ALA A 16 -1.84 5.52 -11.59
N LEU A 17 -2.31 6.34 -12.52
CA LEU A 17 -3.48 7.20 -12.32
C LEU A 17 -4.64 6.65 -13.14
N PHE A 18 -5.76 6.42 -12.48
CA PHE A 18 -7.00 5.96 -13.10
C PHE A 18 -8.09 7.00 -12.95
N VAL A 19 -8.97 7.07 -13.95
CA VAL A 19 -10.19 7.87 -13.90
C VAL A 19 -11.38 6.92 -13.91
N LYS A 20 -12.16 6.97 -12.83
CA LYS A 20 -13.43 6.27 -12.71
C LYS A 20 -14.58 7.16 -13.18
N SER A 21 -15.36 6.67 -14.13
CA SER A 21 -16.61 7.27 -14.62
C SER A 21 -17.70 6.20 -14.65
N GLY A 22 -18.71 6.30 -13.78
CA GLY A 22 -19.68 5.22 -13.58
C GLY A 22 -18.99 3.93 -13.11
N MET A 23 -19.18 2.83 -13.85
CA MET A 23 -18.49 1.55 -13.63
C MET A 23 -17.17 1.42 -14.41
N GLU A 24 -16.89 2.33 -15.34
CA GLU A 24 -15.67 2.28 -16.15
C GLU A 24 -14.47 2.82 -15.36
N LEU A 25 -13.34 2.13 -15.47
CA LEU A 25 -12.06 2.56 -14.90
C LEU A 25 -11.02 2.61 -16.02
N LYS A 26 -10.54 3.81 -16.34
CA LYS A 26 -9.57 4.03 -17.43
C LYS A 26 -8.23 4.50 -16.88
N GLN A 27 -7.15 3.78 -17.20
CA GLN A 27 -5.78 4.22 -16.89
C GLN A 27 -5.43 5.44 -17.75
N LYS A 28 -4.96 6.52 -17.11
CA LYS A 28 -4.54 7.76 -17.76
C LYS A 28 -3.03 7.89 -17.84
N ALA A 29 -2.33 7.48 -16.79
CA ALA A 29 -0.88 7.54 -16.72
C ALA A 29 -0.35 6.33 -15.94
N VAL A 30 0.85 5.90 -16.28
CA VAL A 30 1.62 4.91 -15.53
C VAL A 30 3.09 5.24 -15.65
N CYS A 31 3.82 5.14 -14.55
CA CYS A 31 5.27 5.24 -14.55
C CYS A 31 5.86 4.25 -13.55
N CYS A 32 7.08 3.82 -13.81
CA CYS A 32 7.84 2.92 -12.96
C CYS A 32 9.19 3.58 -12.67
N TYR A 33 9.48 3.80 -11.40
CA TYR A 33 10.72 4.42 -10.93
C TYR A 33 11.53 3.43 -10.12
N GLY A 34 12.85 3.62 -10.05
CA GLY A 34 13.70 2.90 -9.10
C GLY A 34 13.49 3.40 -7.68
N VAL A 35 13.54 2.52 -6.67
CA VAL A 35 13.41 2.91 -5.25
C VAL A 35 14.51 3.89 -4.80
N ASN A 36 15.68 3.83 -5.44
CA ASN A 36 16.83 4.68 -5.14
C ASN A 36 17.02 5.82 -6.16
N GLU A 37 16.07 6.02 -7.08
CA GLU A 37 16.18 7.04 -8.12
C GLU A 37 16.05 8.46 -7.53
N ASP A 38 15.10 8.66 -6.61
CA ASP A 38 14.86 9.93 -5.93
C ASP A 38 13.96 9.71 -4.70
N THR A 39 13.67 10.78 -3.96
CA THR A 39 12.68 10.78 -2.87
C THR A 39 11.26 10.52 -3.41
N PRO A 40 10.42 9.75 -2.68
CA PRO A 40 9.02 9.52 -3.06
C PRO A 40 8.24 10.81 -3.34
N GLU A 41 8.49 11.87 -2.56
CA GLU A 41 7.86 13.18 -2.69
C GLU A 41 8.17 13.86 -4.03
N ARG A 42 9.42 13.78 -4.49
CA ARG A 42 9.85 14.36 -5.77
C ARG A 42 9.31 13.55 -6.94
N LEU A 43 9.40 12.21 -6.87
CA LEU A 43 8.84 11.32 -7.88
C LEU A 43 7.32 11.49 -8.03
N LEU A 44 6.60 11.61 -6.90
CA LEU A 44 5.17 11.84 -6.90
C LEU A 44 4.80 13.18 -7.53
N ARG A 45 5.51 14.27 -7.19
CA ARG A 45 5.29 15.57 -7.84
C ARG A 45 5.56 15.50 -9.34
N LYS A 46 6.66 14.89 -9.74
CA LYS A 46 7.02 14.68 -11.16
C LYS A 46 5.92 13.92 -11.90
N PHE A 47 5.37 12.86 -11.30
CA PHE A 47 4.30 12.07 -11.91
C PHE A 47 2.98 12.85 -12.04
N LEU A 48 2.70 13.76 -11.10
CA LEU A 48 1.46 14.56 -11.09
C LEU A 48 1.57 15.89 -11.87
N MET A 49 2.75 16.30 -12.34
CA MET A 49 3.00 17.60 -12.98
C MET A 49 2.12 17.88 -14.21
N ASP A 50 1.85 16.85 -15.03
CA ASP A 50 1.06 16.99 -16.26
C ASP A 50 -0.45 16.95 -16.02
N ASP A 51 -0.88 16.63 -14.80
CA ASP A 51 -2.28 16.40 -14.48
C ASP A 51 -2.79 17.39 -13.42
N THR A 52 -3.41 18.48 -13.88
CA THR A 52 -4.07 19.50 -13.03
C THR A 52 -5.27 18.97 -12.24
N ARG A 53 -5.57 17.66 -12.37
CA ARG A 53 -6.72 17.01 -11.78
C ARG A 53 -6.43 16.57 -10.35
N GLN A 54 -7.27 17.01 -9.42
CA GLN A 54 -7.23 16.62 -8.02
C GLN A 54 -7.35 15.09 -7.87
N VAL A 55 -6.36 14.47 -7.23
CA VAL A 55 -6.44 13.07 -6.82
C VAL A 55 -7.48 12.96 -5.70
N ASN A 56 -8.47 12.08 -5.83
CA ASN A 56 -9.53 11.91 -4.83
C ASN A 56 -9.24 10.75 -3.86
N LEU A 57 -8.52 9.74 -4.35
CA LEU A 57 -8.21 8.53 -3.58
C LEU A 57 -6.82 8.03 -3.96
N VAL A 58 -6.06 7.58 -2.94
CA VAL A 58 -4.80 6.88 -3.14
C VAL A 58 -4.91 5.47 -2.59
N SER A 59 -4.59 4.47 -3.40
CA SER A 59 -4.56 3.07 -2.99
C SER A 59 -3.11 2.61 -2.93
N HIS A 60 -2.68 2.15 -1.75
CA HIS A 60 -1.35 1.62 -1.49
C HIS A 60 -1.39 0.11 -1.42
N ARG A 61 -0.56 -0.56 -2.22
CA ARG A 61 -0.29 -1.98 -2.01
C ARG A 61 0.65 -2.12 -0.81
N VAL A 62 0.24 -2.94 0.15
CA VAL A 62 1.05 -3.31 1.32
C VAL A 62 1.21 -4.83 1.31
N VAL A 63 2.44 -5.33 1.44
CA VAL A 63 2.69 -6.77 1.28
C VAL A 63 2.11 -7.56 2.44
N HIS A 64 2.38 -7.17 3.68
CA HIS A 64 1.96 -7.96 4.85
C HIS A 64 1.04 -7.17 5.78
N GLY A 65 -0.20 -7.64 5.96
CA GLY A 65 -1.21 -7.07 6.87
C GLY A 65 -1.32 -7.75 8.23
N GLY A 66 -0.53 -8.81 8.45
CA GLY A 66 -0.59 -9.59 9.69
C GLY A 66 -1.95 -10.27 9.84
N THR A 67 -2.37 -10.49 11.08
CA THR A 67 -3.68 -11.08 11.41
C THR A 67 -4.78 -10.03 11.56
N ARG A 68 -4.40 -8.75 11.75
CA ARG A 68 -5.34 -7.64 12.00
C ARG A 68 -5.99 -7.13 10.71
N PHE A 69 -5.24 -7.02 9.61
CA PHE A 69 -5.75 -6.45 8.36
C PHE A 69 -6.20 -7.53 7.37
N THR A 70 -7.47 -7.90 7.47
CA THR A 70 -8.09 -8.97 6.66
C THR A 70 -8.82 -8.47 5.42
N ASP A 71 -9.00 -7.16 5.28
CA ASP A 71 -9.69 -6.49 4.19
C ASP A 71 -9.05 -5.10 3.97
N PRO A 72 -9.25 -4.41 2.82
CA PRO A 72 -8.75 -3.06 2.61
C PRO A 72 -9.26 -2.08 3.67
N CYS A 73 -8.43 -1.13 4.09
CA CYS A 73 -8.82 -0.16 5.13
C CYS A 73 -8.32 1.25 4.84
N VAL A 74 -9.03 2.24 5.39
CA VAL A 74 -8.62 3.65 5.33
C VAL A 74 -7.41 3.84 6.23
N ILE A 75 -6.37 4.49 5.70
CA ILE A 75 -5.12 4.73 6.44
C ILE A 75 -5.31 5.92 7.38
N ASN A 76 -5.20 5.63 8.67
CA ASN A 76 -5.01 6.61 9.74
C ASN A 76 -3.65 6.37 10.43
N ASP A 77 -3.36 7.09 11.51
CA ASP A 77 -2.07 6.96 12.21
C ASP A 77 -1.90 5.60 12.89
N GLU A 78 -2.97 5.00 13.42
CA GLU A 78 -2.94 3.65 13.99
C GLU A 78 -2.62 2.58 12.92
N VAL A 79 -3.15 2.73 11.71
CA VAL A 79 -2.87 1.84 10.58
C VAL A 79 -1.42 1.99 10.15
N GLU A 80 -0.89 3.20 10.06
CA GLU A 80 0.54 3.41 9.76
C GLU A 80 1.45 2.78 10.81
N GLU A 81 1.15 2.95 12.09
CA GLU A 81 1.95 2.38 13.17
C GLU A 81 1.96 0.84 13.10
N GLU A 82 0.80 0.23 12.84
CA GLU A 82 0.68 -1.22 12.69
C GLU A 82 1.46 -1.73 11.47
N ILE A 83 1.36 -1.08 10.30
CA ILE A 83 2.16 -1.44 9.13
C ILE A 83 3.66 -1.36 9.48
N GLY A 84 4.04 -0.39 10.32
CA GLY A 84 5.38 -0.24 10.88
C GLY A 84 5.80 -1.47 11.68
N ARG A 85 5.00 -1.88 12.66
CA ARG A 85 5.26 -3.09 13.47
C ARG A 85 5.34 -4.36 12.61
N LEU A 86 4.49 -4.48 11.60
CA LEU A 86 4.47 -5.60 10.65
C LEU A 86 5.65 -5.63 9.68
N SER A 87 6.53 -4.62 9.70
CA SER A 87 7.77 -4.64 8.92
C SER A 87 8.68 -5.81 9.30
N LEU A 88 8.56 -6.37 10.50
CA LEU A 88 9.26 -7.60 10.88
C LEU A 88 8.90 -8.80 9.99
N LEU A 89 7.66 -8.85 9.49
CA LEU A 89 7.18 -9.94 8.62
C LEU A 89 7.48 -9.68 7.14
N ALA A 90 7.67 -8.43 6.74
CA ALA A 90 8.01 -8.05 5.37
C ALA A 90 9.04 -6.90 5.32
N PRO A 91 10.29 -7.14 5.77
CA PRO A 91 11.29 -6.10 6.04
C PRO A 91 11.72 -5.33 4.79
N LEU A 92 11.67 -5.96 3.61
CA LEU A 92 12.04 -5.32 2.35
C LEU A 92 10.89 -4.57 1.68
N HIS A 93 9.66 -4.67 2.19
CA HIS A 93 8.48 -4.18 1.48
C HIS A 93 7.65 -3.18 2.30
N ASN A 94 7.23 -3.56 3.52
CA ASN A 94 6.37 -2.72 4.35
C ASN A 94 7.01 -1.36 4.70
N PRO A 95 8.32 -1.25 5.01
CA PRO A 95 8.96 0.05 5.20
C PRO A 95 8.90 0.95 3.97
N LEU A 96 8.99 0.38 2.77
CA LEU A 96 8.90 1.14 1.52
C LEU A 96 7.46 1.61 1.27
N ALA A 97 6.47 0.75 1.55
CA ALA A 97 5.06 1.14 1.48
C ALA A 97 4.76 2.33 2.41
N LEU A 98 5.27 2.31 3.65
CA LEU A 98 5.12 3.41 4.60
C LEU A 98 5.74 4.72 4.12
N LYS A 99 6.95 4.68 3.53
CA LYS A 99 7.56 5.87 2.94
C LYS A 99 6.65 6.51 1.90
N TRP A 100 6.01 5.69 1.06
CA TRP A 100 5.11 6.16 0.02
C TRP A 100 3.75 6.65 0.53
N ILE A 101 3.20 6.04 1.58
CA ILE A 101 1.99 6.52 2.29
C ILE A 101 2.24 7.93 2.82
N ARG A 102 3.35 8.11 3.55
CA ARG A 102 3.73 9.40 4.13
C ARG A 102 4.02 10.46 3.07
N ALA A 103 4.69 10.07 1.99
CA ALA A 103 4.93 10.97 0.87
C ALA A 103 3.61 11.42 0.22
N CYS A 104 2.68 10.51 -0.05
CA CYS A 104 1.36 10.88 -0.57
C CYS A 104 0.63 11.83 0.38
N ARG A 105 0.74 11.60 1.70
CA ARG A 105 0.15 12.50 2.72
C ARG A 105 0.78 13.89 2.66
N ALA A 106 2.10 13.98 2.54
CA ALA A 106 2.83 15.24 2.47
C ALA A 106 2.61 16.02 1.15
N VAL A 107 2.43 15.33 0.02
CA VAL A 107 2.25 15.97 -1.30
C VAL A 107 0.80 16.33 -1.59
N ILE A 108 -0.12 15.40 -1.32
CA ILE A 108 -1.54 15.52 -1.70
C ILE A 108 -2.36 16.14 -0.56
N GLY A 109 -1.89 16.00 0.68
CA GLY A 109 -2.58 16.51 1.87
C GLY A 109 -3.97 15.88 2.05
N ASN A 110 -4.89 16.67 2.59
CA ASN A 110 -6.28 16.26 2.86
C ASN A 110 -7.15 16.17 1.59
N GLY A 111 -6.58 16.37 0.39
CA GLY A 111 -7.31 16.32 -0.87
C GLY A 111 -7.72 14.90 -1.30
N ALA A 112 -7.09 13.87 -0.73
CA ALA A 112 -7.34 12.47 -1.07
C ALA A 112 -7.39 11.56 0.16
N GLN A 113 -8.37 10.65 0.19
CA GLN A 113 -8.38 9.56 1.15
C GLN A 113 -7.37 8.49 0.74
N GLN A 114 -6.54 8.02 1.68
CA GLN A 114 -5.60 6.93 1.42
C GLN A 114 -6.14 5.60 1.95
N ILE A 115 -5.98 4.54 1.17
CA ILE A 115 -6.42 3.18 1.47
C ILE A 115 -5.23 2.23 1.36
N ALA A 116 -5.06 1.37 2.36
CA ALA A 116 -4.12 0.25 2.30
C ALA A 116 -4.85 -1.00 1.80
N VAL A 117 -4.27 -1.66 0.81
CA VAL A 117 -4.72 -2.95 0.27
C VAL A 117 -3.61 -3.96 0.53
N PHE A 118 -3.92 -5.00 1.31
CA PHE A 118 -2.93 -5.95 1.79
C PHE A 118 -2.92 -7.23 0.95
N ASP A 119 -1.75 -7.68 0.48
CA ASP A 119 -1.65 -8.92 -0.30
C ASP A 119 -2.07 -10.15 0.54
N THR A 120 -1.89 -10.09 1.87
CA THR A 120 -2.28 -11.17 2.79
C THR A 120 -3.78 -11.23 3.10
N ALA A 121 -4.54 -10.15 2.82
CA ALA A 121 -5.95 -10.04 3.22
C ALA A 121 -6.80 -11.19 2.66
N PHE A 122 -6.58 -11.56 1.40
CA PHE A 122 -7.30 -12.65 0.74
C PHE A 122 -7.16 -14.00 1.49
N TYR A 123 -6.00 -14.25 2.08
CA TYR A 123 -5.68 -15.51 2.77
C TYR A 123 -6.10 -15.51 4.25
N ALA A 124 -6.59 -14.40 4.79
CA ALA A 124 -6.93 -14.28 6.20
C ALA A 124 -8.00 -15.28 6.67
N ARG A 125 -8.84 -15.74 5.74
CA ARG A 125 -9.96 -16.67 5.99
C ARG A 125 -9.61 -18.14 5.69
N LEU A 126 -8.34 -18.47 5.43
CA LEU A 126 -7.92 -19.87 5.29
C LEU A 126 -8.29 -20.67 6.55
N PRO A 127 -8.82 -21.90 6.40
CA PRO A 127 -9.12 -22.75 7.54
C PRO A 127 -7.83 -23.11 8.28
N GLN A 128 -7.95 -23.42 9.57
CA GLN A 128 -6.80 -23.70 10.44
C GLN A 128 -5.86 -24.77 9.86
N ILE A 129 -6.42 -25.82 9.25
CA ILE A 129 -5.65 -26.90 8.61
C ILE A 129 -4.74 -26.43 7.48
N ALA A 130 -5.06 -25.31 6.83
CA ALA A 130 -4.30 -24.74 5.72
C ALA A 130 -3.38 -23.58 6.15
N ARG A 131 -3.57 -23.01 7.34
CA ARG A 131 -2.79 -21.87 7.84
C ARG A 131 -1.73 -22.26 8.87
N LEU A 132 -1.95 -23.34 9.62
CA LEU A 132 -0.99 -23.78 10.65
C LEU A 132 0.06 -24.71 10.06
N TYR A 133 1.31 -24.41 10.34
CA TYR A 133 2.42 -25.33 10.10
C TYR A 133 2.45 -26.44 11.16
N ALA A 134 3.03 -27.58 10.81
CA ALA A 134 3.28 -28.71 11.72
C ALA A 134 4.47 -28.43 12.67
N LEU A 135 4.39 -27.31 13.39
CA LEU A 135 5.34 -26.85 14.40
C LEU A 135 4.68 -26.87 15.79
N PRO A 136 5.46 -26.78 16.89
CA PRO A 136 4.90 -26.63 18.23
C PRO A 136 3.94 -25.44 18.29
N LYS A 137 2.72 -25.69 18.78
CA LYS A 137 1.63 -24.69 18.79
C LYS A 137 2.03 -23.38 19.48
N ASP A 138 2.77 -23.46 20.58
CA ASP A 138 3.20 -22.29 21.36
C ASP A 138 4.13 -21.38 20.56
N LEU A 139 4.93 -21.94 19.64
CA LEU A 139 5.81 -21.17 18.77
C LEU A 139 4.98 -20.32 17.78
N CYS A 140 3.98 -20.94 17.15
CA CYS A 140 3.06 -20.25 16.25
C CYS A 140 2.23 -19.18 16.99
N VAL A 141 1.79 -19.44 18.22
CA VAL A 141 1.05 -18.44 19.01
C VAL A 141 1.94 -17.25 19.37
N LYS A 142 3.19 -17.51 19.76
CA LYS A 142 4.13 -16.47 20.21
C LYS A 142 4.65 -15.57 19.09
N HIS A 143 4.85 -16.13 17.90
CA HIS A 143 5.49 -15.44 16.78
C HIS A 143 4.56 -15.10 15.61
N GLY A 144 3.32 -15.59 15.64
CA GLY A 144 2.38 -15.51 14.52
C GLY A 144 2.64 -16.58 13.47
#